data_AF-A0A7K6UU45-F1
#
_entry.id   AF-A0A7K6UU45-F1
#
_cell.length_a   1.000
_cell.length_b   1.000
_cell.length_c   1.000
_cell.angle_alpha   90.00
_cell.angle_beta   90.00
_cell.angle_gamma   90.00
#
_symmetry.space_group_name_H-M   'P 1'
#
loop_
_entity.id
_entity.type
_entity.pdbx_description
1 polymer ?
#
loop_
_entity_poly.entity_id
_entity_poly.type
_entity_poly.pdbx_seq_one_letter_code
_entity_poly.pdbx_strand_id
1 'polypeptide(L)' 'MACYDICRPCGPTPLANSCNEPCALQCQDSRVVINPSPVLVTLPGPIMTSFPQNTA' A
#
# COMPACT_ATOMS: atom_id res chain seq x y z
N MET A 1 4.05 -10.79 16.55
CA MET A 1 4.72 -9.54 16.14
C MET A 1 5.27 -8.85 17.37
N ALA A 2 6.54 -8.48 17.38
CA ALA A 2 7.12 -7.70 18.47
C ALA A 2 7.83 -6.49 17.86
N CYS A 3 7.60 -5.33 18.46
CA CYS A 3 8.40 -4.14 18.21
C CYS A 3 9.45 -4.07 19.32
N TYR A 4 10.66 -3.67 18.99
CA TYR A 4 11.69 -3.43 20.00
C TYR A 4 12.00 -1.95 20.10
N ASP A 5 12.35 -1.55 21.31
CA ASP A 5 12.71 -0.19 21.62
C ASP A 5 14.12 0.11 21.09
N ILE A 6 14.26 1.16 20.30
CA ILE A 6 15.58 1.66 19.84
C ILE A 6 16.09 2.72 20.82
N CYS A 7 15.26 3.18 21.76
CA CYS A 7 15.56 4.30 22.63
C CYS A 7 16.55 3.88 23.72
N ARG A 8 17.64 4.64 23.86
CA ARG A 8 18.56 4.48 24.99
C ARG A 8 17.99 5.19 26.21
N PRO A 9 18.09 4.59 27.42
CA PRO A 9 17.68 5.28 28.63
C PRO A 9 18.55 6.51 28.83
N CYS A 10 17.91 7.67 28.87
CA CYS A 10 18.56 8.94 29.18
C CYS A 10 18.99 8.89 30.65
N GLY A 11 20.26 9.25 30.90
CA GLY A 11 20.88 9.14 32.21
C GLY A 11 20.16 9.95 33.31
N PRO A 12 20.52 9.75 34.59
CA PRO A 12 19.78 10.25 35.76
C PRO A 12 19.88 11.77 36.02
N THR A 13 20.25 12.60 35.04
CA THR A 13 20.48 14.04 35.25
C THR A 13 19.76 14.90 34.21
N PRO A 14 18.92 15.87 34.63
CA PRO A 14 18.22 16.75 33.72
C PRO A 14 19.17 17.85 33.25
N LEU A 15 20.08 17.54 32.33
CA LEU A 15 20.66 18.59 31.50
C LEU A 15 19.58 19.00 30.49
N ALA A 16 19.40 20.30 30.28
CA ALA A 16 18.38 20.92 29.42
C ALA A 16 18.44 20.52 27.92
N ASN A 17 19.22 19.50 27.56
CA ASN A 17 19.33 18.87 26.25
C ASN A 17 19.22 17.33 26.36
N SER A 18 18.44 16.82 27.31
CA SER A 18 18.30 15.38 27.55
C SER A 18 17.35 14.76 26.52
N CYS A 19 17.92 14.22 25.44
CA CYS A 19 17.29 13.27 24.52
C CYS A 19 16.07 13.80 23.75
N ASN A 20 16.25 14.84 22.95
CA ASN A 20 15.26 15.25 21.95
C ASN A 20 15.29 14.37 20.67
N GLU A 21 16.09 13.32 20.66
CA GLU A 21 16.12 12.38 19.54
C GLU A 21 14.80 11.58 19.50
N PRO A 22 14.21 11.40 18.31
CA PRO A 22 12.91 10.76 18.19
C PRO A 22 13.00 9.33 18.72
N CYS A 23 12.24 9.07 19.78
CA CYS A 23 12.10 7.72 20.29
C CYS A 23 11.15 6.95 19.38
N ALA A 24 11.72 6.06 18.56
CA ALA A 24 10.96 5.25 17.61
C ALA A 24 11.08 3.76 17.95
N LEU A 25 9.97 3.05 17.84
CA LEU A 25 9.93 1.60 17.93
C LEU A 25 10.25 1.02 16.56
N GLN A 26 11.19 0.08 16.49
CA GLN A 26 11.39 -0.68 15.27
C GLN A 26 10.44 -1.88 15.27
N CYS A 27 9.52 -1.88 14.31
CA CYS A 27 8.59 -2.97 14.07
C CYS A 27 8.90 -3.62 12.71
N GLN A 28 8.41 -4.84 12.48
CA GLN A 28 8.37 -5.42 11.14
C GLN A 28 7.45 -4.62 10.21
N ASP A 29 7.72 -4.72 8.90
CA ASP A 29 6.89 -4.08 7.87
C ASP A 29 5.43 -4.54 7.98
N SER A 30 4.51 -3.57 8.00
CA SER A 30 3.08 -3.84 7.94
C SER A 30 2.68 -4.18 6.50
N ARG A 31 1.90 -5.24 6.31
CA ARG A 31 1.29 -5.55 5.01
C ARG A 31 -0.18 -5.14 5.01
N VAL A 32 -0.55 -4.24 4.11
CA VAL A 32 -1.95 -3.87 3.85
C VAL A 32 -2.38 -4.48 2.53
N VAL A 33 -3.54 -5.12 2.52
CA VAL A 33 -4.18 -5.63 1.29
C VAL A 33 -5.36 -4.73 0.96
N ILE A 34 -5.34 -4.10 -0.21
CA ILE A 34 -6.46 -3.33 -0.72
C ILE A 34 -7.39 -4.28 -1.47
N ASN A 35 -8.64 -4.38 -1.03
CA ASN A 35 -9.66 -5.19 -1.69
C ASN A 35 -10.70 -4.27 -2.35
N PRO A 36 -10.55 -3.96 -3.65
CA PRO A 36 -11.53 -3.15 -4.36
C PRO A 36 -12.80 -3.96 -4.64
N SER A 37 -13.93 -3.26 -4.78
CA SER A 37 -15.18 -3.89 -5.23
C SER A 37 -15.02 -4.51 -6.62
N PRO A 38 -15.67 -5.66 -6.89
CA PRO A 38 -15.66 -6.26 -8.21
C PRO A 38 -16.33 -5.32 -9.23
N VAL A 39 -15.76 -5.22 -10.42
CA VAL A 39 -16.30 -4.41 -11.52
C VAL A 39 -16.82 -5.34 -12.61
N LEU A 40 -18.05 -5.08 -13.06
CA LEU A 40 -18.64 -5.76 -14.22
C LEU A 40 -18.17 -5.06 -15.50
N VAL A 41 -17.59 -5.84 -16.42
CA VAL A 41 -17.21 -5.35 -17.75
C VAL A 41 -18.11 -6.01 -18.78
N THR A 42 -18.82 -5.19 -19.56
CA THR A 42 -19.59 -5.66 -20.73
C THR A 42 -18.75 -5.43 -21.98
N LEU A 43 -18.39 -6.51 -22.66
CA LEU A 43 -17.73 -6.42 -23.96
C LEU A 43 -18.79 -6.28 -25.06
N PRO A 44 -18.64 -5.33 -26.01
CA PRO A 44 -19.52 -5.27 -27.16
C PRO A 44 -19.42 -6.58 -27.93
N GLY A 45 -20.56 -7.09 -28.39
CA GLY A 45 -20.61 -8.33 -29.17
C GLY A 45 -19.73 -8.26 -30.42
N PRO A 46 -19.33 -9.40 -30.99
CA PRO A 46 -18.52 -9.43 -32.21
C PRO A 46 -19.23 -8.66 -33.33
N ILE A 47 -18.56 -7.65 -33.89
CA ILE A 47 -19.06 -6.93 -35.05
C ILE A 47 -18.92 -7.87 -36.25
N MET A 48 -20.03 -8.49 -36.66
CA MET A 48 -20.08 -9.24 -37.91
C MET A 48 -20.28 -8.27 -39.07
N THR A 49 -19.18 -7.72 -39.61
CA THR A 49 -19.23 -6.96 -40.87
C THR A 49 -19.28 -7.95 -42.03
N SER A 50 -20.48 -8.34 -42.48
CA SER A 50 -20.60 -8.97 -43.79
C SER A 50 -20.57 -7.87 -44.86
N PHE A 51 -19.52 -7.84 -45.67
CA PHE A 51 -19.53 -7.13 -46.95
C PHE A 51 -20.13 -8.07 -48.00
N PRO A 52 -21.42 -7.95 -48.36
CA PRO A 52 -21.95 -8.77 -49.44
C PRO A 52 -21.21 -8.39 -50.73
N GLN A 53 -20.45 -9.33 -51.27
CA GLN A 53 -19.86 -9.16 -52.60
C GLN A 53 -20.99 -9.27 -53.61
N ASN A 54 -21.50 -8.13 -54.08
CA ASN A 54 -22.43 -8.09 -55.19
C ASN A 54 -21.69 -8.55 -56.45
N THR A 55 -21.91 -9.80 -56.84
CA THR A 55 -21.47 -10.35 -58.11
C THR A 55 -22.70 -10.68 -58.95
N ALA A 56 -23.20 -9.67 -59.66
CA ALA A 56 -23.86 -9.74 -60.97
C ALA A 56 -24.20 -8.33 -61.45
#